data_AF-A0A224XNY6-F1
#
_entry.id   AF-A0A224XNY6-F1
#
_cell.length_a   1.000
_cell.length_b   1.000
_cell.length_c   1.000
_cell.angle_alpha   90.00
_cell.angle_beta   90.00
_cell.angle_gamma   90.00
#
_symmetry.space_group_name_H-M   'P 1'
#
loop_
_entity.id
_entity.type
_entity.pdbx_description
1 polymer ?
#
loop_
_entity_poly.entity_id
_entity_poly.type
_entity_poly.pdbx_seq_one_letter_code
_entity_poly.pdbx_strand_id
1 'polypeptide(L)'
;MSAVTCAVMLTLSIPTLLLYNLFGTLHLWVNILILSVAGFLVNGPYALITTAVSAELGTHPSLLNNSKALATVTAIIDGTGSIGAAVGPLLAGVVYSWGKDWKNVFYMLILSNVAALIMLIRLVKKELSALRR
;
A
#
# COMPACT_ATOMS: atom_id res chain seq x y z
N MET A 1 4.57 4.76 14.83
CA MET A 1 3.68 5.74 14.14
C MET A 1 3.63 5.48 12.63
N SER A 2 4.06 4.29 12.21
CA SER A 2 4.20 3.89 10.81
C SER A 2 2.85 3.54 10.19
N ALA A 3 1.91 3.02 10.98
CA ALA A 3 0.59 2.65 10.50
C ALA A 3 -0.30 3.87 10.24
N VAL A 4 -0.23 4.90 11.09
CA VAL A 4 -0.96 6.16 10.87
C VAL A 4 -0.49 6.84 9.58
N THR A 5 0.81 6.93 9.34
CA THR A 5 1.34 7.53 8.10
C THR A 5 0.95 6.72 6.87
N CYS A 6 1.02 5.38 6.92
CA CYS A 6 0.53 4.51 5.85
C CYS A 6 -0.95 4.73 5.57
N ALA A 7 -1.79 4.83 6.61
CA ALA A 7 -3.22 5.06 6.45
C ALA A 7 -3.53 6.42 5.81
N VAL A 8 -2.82 7.48 6.21
CA VAL A 8 -2.97 8.80 5.57
C VAL A 8 -2.58 8.75 4.10
N MET A 9 -1.42 8.16 3.79
CA MET A 9 -0.95 8.03 2.41
C MET A 9 -1.91 7.20 1.55
N LEU A 10 -2.37 6.03 2.02
CA LEU A 10 -3.36 5.21 1.30
C LEU A 10 -4.70 5.94 1.12
N THR A 11 -5.14 6.71 2.10
CA THR A 11 -6.37 7.51 2.00
C THR A 11 -6.24 8.59 0.93
N LEU A 12 -5.09 9.27 0.85
CA LEU A 12 -4.80 10.26 -0.19
C LEU A 12 -4.56 9.62 -1.58
N SER A 13 -4.17 8.33 -1.63
CA SER A 13 -4.02 7.59 -2.89
C SER A 13 -5.35 7.43 -3.63
N ILE A 14 -6.46 7.25 -2.92
CA ILE A 14 -7.80 7.10 -3.49
C ILE A 14 -8.21 8.30 -4.38
N PRO A 15 -8.23 9.55 -3.89
CA PRO A 15 -8.57 10.70 -4.73
C PRO A 15 -7.53 10.93 -5.84
N THR A 16 -6.25 10.60 -5.61
CA THR A 16 -5.20 10.72 -6.63
C THR A 16 -5.45 9.77 -7.82
N LEU A 17 -5.86 8.53 -7.55
CA LEU A 17 -6.23 7.56 -8.60
C LEU A 17 -7.49 7.98 -9.36
N LEU A 18 -8.47 8.56 -8.67
CA LEU A 18 -9.67 9.12 -9.32
C LEU A 18 -9.32 10.31 -10.22
N LEU A 19 -8.45 11.22 -9.75
CA LEU A 19 -7.96 12.34 -10.55
C LEU A 19 -7.20 11.85 -11.78
N TYR A 20 -6.35 10.82 -11.64
CA TYR A 20 -5.65 10.23 -12.78
C TYR A 20 -6.62 9.64 -13.82
N ASN A 21 -7.68 8.96 -13.37
CA ASN A 21 -8.69 8.39 -14.26
C ASN A 21 -9.48 9.45 -15.05
N LEU A 22 -9.65 10.66 -14.49
CA LEU A 22 -10.39 11.76 -15.13
C LEU A 22 -9.52 12.67 -15.99
N PHE A 23 -8.31 13.01 -15.52
CA PHE A 23 -7.46 14.04 -16.13
C PHE A 23 -6.16 13.49 -16.74
N GLY A 24 -5.85 12.20 -16.54
CA GLY A 24 -4.58 11.59 -16.97
C GLY A 24 -4.37 11.53 -18.49
N THR A 25 -5.44 11.69 -19.28
CA THR A 25 -5.38 11.67 -20.75
C THR A 25 -5.30 13.06 -21.38
N LEU A 26 -5.38 14.15 -20.61
CA LEU A 26 -5.46 15.51 -21.16
C LEU A 26 -4.11 16.03 -21.66
N HIS A 27 -3.07 15.97 -20.82
CA HIS A 27 -1.74 16.47 -21.15
C HIS A 27 -0.66 15.57 -20.55
N LEU A 28 0.43 15.34 -21.30
CA LEU A 28 1.56 14.53 -20.87
C LEU A 28 2.19 15.03 -19.56
N TRP A 29 2.32 16.35 -19.39
CA TRP A 29 2.83 16.95 -18.16
C TRP A 29 1.95 16.67 -16.94
N VAL A 30 0.63 16.79 -17.10
CA VAL A 30 -0.35 16.50 -16.05
C VAL A 30 -0.33 15.01 -15.71
N ASN A 31 -0.22 14.14 -16.72
CA ASN A 31 -0.07 12.71 -16.52
C ASN A 31 1.18 12.39 -15.68
N ILE A 32 2.35 12.87 -16.08
CA ILE A 32 3.61 12.63 -15.35
C ILE A 32 3.52 13.11 -13.90
N LEU A 33 2.95 14.29 -13.66
CA LEU A 33 2.79 14.83 -12.31
C LEU A 33 1.87 13.96 -11.45
N ILE A 34 0.66 13.64 -11.95
CA ILE A 34 -0.29 12.83 -11.18
C ILE A 34 0.25 11.41 -10.98
N LEU A 35 0.91 10.82 -11.98
CA LEU A 35 1.54 9.49 -11.88
C LEU A 35 2.68 9.49 -10.85
N SER A 36 3.49 10.55 -10.80
CA SER A 36 4.56 10.68 -9.80
C SER A 36 3.99 10.76 -8.38
N VAL A 37 2.93 11.56 -8.19
CA VAL A 37 2.24 11.66 -6.89
C VAL A 37 1.61 10.32 -6.53
N ALA A 38 0.89 9.67 -7.45
CA ALA A 38 0.30 8.36 -7.22
C ALA A 38 1.36 7.30 -6.86
N GLY A 39 2.48 7.30 -7.58
CA GLY A 39 3.61 6.41 -7.34
C GLY A 39 4.20 6.60 -5.94
N PHE A 40 4.47 7.84 -5.53
CA PHE A 40 4.95 8.14 -4.18
C PHE A 40 3.96 7.68 -3.10
N LEU A 41 2.68 7.94 -3.32
CA LEU A 41 1.61 7.75 -2.34
C LEU A 41 1.22 6.28 -2.16
N VAL A 42 1.48 5.43 -3.15
CA VAL A 42 1.30 3.97 -3.08
C VAL A 42 2.58 3.24 -2.65
N ASN A 43 3.75 3.63 -3.18
CA ASN A 43 5.02 2.99 -2.79
C ASN A 43 5.47 3.37 -1.38
N GLY A 44 5.11 4.57 -0.90
CA GLY A 44 5.39 5.00 0.47
C GLY A 44 4.85 4.03 1.52
N PRO A 45 3.53 3.72 1.53
CA PRO A 45 2.95 2.70 2.39
C PRO A 45 3.59 1.32 2.24
N TYR A 46 3.88 0.88 1.00
CA TYR A 46 4.54 -0.40 0.77
C TYR A 46 5.90 -0.46 1.47
N ALA A 47 6.76 0.54 1.25
CA ALA A 47 8.08 0.61 1.87
C ALA A 47 7.99 0.74 3.39
N LEU A 48 7.05 1.53 3.91
CA LEU A 48 6.85 1.70 5.35
C LEU A 48 6.36 0.41 6.01
N ILE A 49 5.44 -0.33 5.38
CA ILE A 49 4.97 -1.62 5.91
C ILE A 49 6.12 -2.62 5.95
N THR A 50 6.89 -2.78 4.86
CA THR A 50 7.96 -3.78 4.82
C THR A 50 9.12 -3.45 5.76
N THR A 51 9.45 -2.16 5.92
CA THR A 51 10.59 -1.73 6.74
C THR A 51 10.23 -1.45 8.20
N ALA A 52 9.22 -0.62 8.46
CA ALA A 52 8.90 -0.19 9.80
C ALA A 52 8.26 -1.31 10.63
N VAL A 53 7.38 -2.13 10.03
CA VAL A 53 6.78 -3.27 10.76
C VAL A 53 7.84 -4.32 11.10
N SER A 54 8.79 -4.57 10.19
CA SER A 54 9.93 -5.46 10.47
C SER A 54 10.81 -4.91 11.58
N ALA A 55 11.08 -3.60 11.61
CA ALA A 55 11.84 -2.97 12.70
C ALA A 55 11.10 -3.04 14.04
N GLU A 56 9.79 -2.77 14.06
CA GLU A 56 8.94 -2.86 15.25
C GLU A 56 8.84 -4.30 15.79
N LEU A 57 8.81 -5.30 14.92
CA LEU A 57 8.86 -6.71 15.31
C LEU A 57 10.21 -7.10 15.93
N GLY A 58 11.30 -6.51 15.46
CA GLY A 58 12.65 -6.74 16.01
C GLY A 58 12.83 -6.28 17.45
N THR A 59 12.04 -5.29 17.89
CA THR A 59 12.03 -4.82 19.28
C THR A 59 10.99 -5.53 20.15
N HIS A 60 10.17 -6.42 19.57
CA HIS A 60 9.18 -7.19 20.32
C HIS A 60 9.88 -8.23 21.21
N PRO A 61 9.54 -8.36 22.51
CA PRO A 61 10.23 -9.26 23.45
C PRO A 61 10.25 -10.74 23.02
N SER A 62 9.31 -11.16 22.18
CA SER A 62 9.23 -12.51 21.60
C SER A 62 10.29 -12.80 20.52
N LEU A 63 10.85 -11.75 19.92
CA LEU A 63 11.84 -11.81 18.83
C LEU A 63 13.15 -11.10 19.20
N LEU A 64 13.16 -10.42 20.35
CA LEU A 64 14.31 -9.72 20.91
C LEU A 64 15.45 -10.74 21.15
N ASN A 65 16.62 -10.44 20.61
CA ASN A 65 17.81 -11.32 20.53
C ASN A 65 17.72 -12.55 19.59
N ASN A 66 16.63 -12.77 18.86
CA ASN A 66 16.54 -13.85 17.87
C ASN A 66 16.53 -13.31 16.44
N SER A 67 17.72 -12.96 15.93
CA SER A 67 17.91 -12.42 14.58
C SER A 67 17.40 -13.35 13.47
N LYS A 68 17.46 -14.68 13.68
CA LYS A 68 16.96 -15.67 12.72
C LYS A 68 15.44 -15.66 12.63
N ALA A 69 14.75 -15.55 13.76
CA ALA A 69 13.29 -15.44 13.79
C ALA A 69 12.84 -14.12 13.18
N LEU A 70 13.51 -13.00 13.51
CA LEU A 70 13.23 -11.69 12.91
C LEU A 70 13.40 -11.71 11.38
N ALA A 71 14.53 -12.22 10.89
CA ALA A 71 14.80 -12.34 9.44
C ALA A 71 13.73 -13.17 8.73
N THR A 72 13.23 -14.23 9.37
CA THR A 72 12.16 -15.06 8.82
C THR A 72 10.86 -14.28 8.66
N VAL A 73 10.48 -13.49 9.68
CA VAL A 73 9.24 -12.70 9.61
C VAL A 73 9.37 -11.58 8.57
N THR A 74 10.50 -10.89 8.51
CA THR A 74 10.78 -9.90 7.45
C THR A 74 10.71 -10.52 6.06
N ALA A 75 11.29 -11.71 5.87
CA ALA A 75 11.24 -12.43 4.59
C ALA A 75 9.81 -12.84 4.21
N ILE A 76 8.95 -13.20 5.18
CA ILE A 76 7.53 -13.47 4.91
C ILE A 76 6.82 -12.19 4.45
N ILE A 77 7.06 -11.06 5.13
CA ILE A 77 6.44 -9.78 4.77
C ILE A 77 6.85 -9.39 3.34
N ASP A 78 8.15 -9.37 3.04
CA ASP A 78 8.66 -9.02 1.71
C ASP A 78 8.23 -10.03 0.63
N GLY A 79 8.20 -11.32 0.98
CA GLY A 79 7.71 -12.39 0.11
C GLY A 79 6.24 -12.20 -0.28
N THR A 80 5.37 -11.85 0.68
CA THR A 80 3.96 -11.55 0.38
C THR A 80 3.81 -10.29 -0.48
N GLY A 81 4.65 -9.29 -0.28
CA GLY A 81 4.72 -8.10 -1.14
C GLY A 81 5.05 -8.45 -2.59
N SER A 82 6.06 -9.29 -2.79
CA SER A 82 6.47 -9.77 -4.12
C SER A 82 5.38 -10.58 -4.84
N ILE A 83 4.63 -11.41 -4.11
CA ILE A 83 3.47 -12.13 -4.67
C ILE A 83 2.42 -11.12 -5.16
N GLY A 84 2.12 -10.09 -4.36
CA GLY A 84 1.20 -9.03 -4.77
C GLY A 84 1.65 -8.29 -6.03
N ALA A 85 2.95 -8.00 -6.14
CA ALA A 85 3.54 -7.36 -7.32
C ALA A 85 3.45 -8.22 -8.58
N ALA A 86 3.51 -9.55 -8.46
CA ALA A 86 3.33 -10.47 -9.58
C ALA A 86 1.85 -10.66 -9.96
N VAL A 87 0.95 -10.78 -8.97
CA VAL A 87 -0.48 -11.03 -9.17
C VAL A 87 -1.23 -9.77 -9.63
N GLY A 88 -0.82 -8.59 -9.17
CA GLY A 88 -1.49 -7.33 -9.49
C GLY A 88 -1.62 -7.05 -10.99
N PRO A 89 -0.52 -7.08 -11.77
CA PRO A 89 -0.58 -6.90 -13.23
C PRO A 89 -1.36 -8.00 -13.95
N LEU A 90 -1.30 -9.25 -13.47
CA LEU A 90 -2.08 -10.35 -14.02
C LEU A 90 -3.59 -10.08 -13.87
N LEU A 91 -4.02 -9.69 -12.67
CA LEU A 91 -5.42 -9.30 -12.41
C LEU A 91 -5.84 -8.08 -13.21
N ALA A 92 -4.96 -7.07 -13.33
CA ALA A 92 -5.23 -5.89 -14.14
C ALA A 92 -5.48 -6.25 -15.61
N GLY A 93 -4.71 -7.20 -16.17
CA GLY A 93 -4.91 -7.71 -17.53
C GLY A 93 -6.26 -8.42 -17.70
N VAL A 94 -6.66 -9.26 -16.73
CA VAL A 94 -7.95 -9.96 -16.76
C VAL A 94 -9.12 -8.99 -16.63
N VAL A 95 -9.06 -8.04 -15.68
CA VAL A 95 -10.10 -7.02 -15.47
C VAL A 95 -10.24 -6.11 -16.67
N TYR A 96 -9.13 -5.74 -17.31
CA TYR A 96 -9.17 -5.03 -18.58
C TYR A 96 -9.88 -5.85 -19.66
N SER A 97 -9.58 -7.14 -19.81
CA SER A 97 -10.20 -8.00 -20.82
C SER A 97 -11.73 -8.15 -20.63
N TRP A 98 -12.21 -8.22 -19.39
CA TRP A 98 -13.64 -8.35 -19.08
C TRP A 98 -14.48 -7.13 -19.47
N GLY A 99 -13.95 -5.92 -19.31
CA GLY A 99 -14.70 -4.69 -19.56
C GLY A 99 -14.22 -3.86 -20.76
N LYS A 100 -13.05 -4.17 -21.32
CA LYS A 100 -12.32 -3.34 -22.31
C LYS A 100 -12.12 -1.87 -21.92
N ASP A 101 -12.24 -1.57 -20.63
CA ASP A 101 -12.18 -0.22 -20.08
C ASP A 101 -11.13 -0.14 -18.96
N TRP A 102 -10.18 0.79 -19.09
CA TRP A 102 -9.17 1.07 -18.06
C TRP A 102 -9.77 1.55 -16.74
N LYS A 103 -10.97 2.13 -16.77
CA LYS A 103 -11.73 2.55 -15.58
C LYS A 103 -11.93 1.39 -14.60
N ASN A 104 -12.17 0.17 -15.09
CA ASN A 104 -12.36 -1.00 -14.24
C ASN A 104 -11.07 -1.39 -13.50
N VAL A 105 -9.92 -1.22 -14.14
CA VAL A 105 -8.61 -1.42 -13.50
C VAL A 105 -8.39 -0.36 -12.41
N PHE A 106 -8.73 0.89 -12.65
CA PHE A 106 -8.67 1.93 -11.60
C PHE A 106 -9.61 1.64 -10.42
N TYR A 107 -10.83 1.18 -10.68
CA TYR A 107 -11.74 0.77 -9.61
C TYR A 107 -11.20 -0.42 -8.82
N MET A 108 -10.61 -1.41 -9.49
CA MET A 108 -9.92 -2.52 -8.82
C MET A 108 -8.80 -2.01 -7.90
N LEU A 109 -7.94 -1.09 -8.37
CA LEU A 109 -6.87 -0.51 -7.56
C LEU A 109 -7.40 0.27 -6.35
N ILE A 110 -8.46 1.06 -6.53
CA ILE A 110 -9.11 1.79 -5.44
C ILE A 110 -9.70 0.80 -4.41
N LEU A 111 -10.35 -0.27 -4.87
CA LEU A 111 -10.96 -1.27 -4.00
C LEU A 111 -9.89 -2.04 -3.19
N SER A 112 -8.76 -2.37 -3.82
CA SER A 112 -7.59 -2.92 -3.14
C SER A 112 -7.01 -1.97 -2.09
N ASN A 113 -6.91 -0.67 -2.38
CA ASN A 113 -6.49 0.35 -1.41
C ASN A 113 -7.45 0.46 -0.22
N VAL A 114 -8.76 0.43 -0.46
CA VAL A 114 -9.77 0.43 0.60
C VAL A 114 -9.67 -0.84 1.45
N ALA A 115 -9.49 -2.00 0.83
CA ALA A 115 -9.28 -3.26 1.55
C ALA A 115 -8.02 -3.21 2.43
N ALA A 116 -6.92 -2.66 1.92
CA ALA A 116 -5.69 -2.44 2.68
C ALA A 116 -5.91 -1.51 3.87
N LEU A 117 -6.63 -0.39 3.66
CA LEU A 117 -7.01 0.53 4.74
C LEU A 117 -7.80 -0.19 5.84
N ILE A 118 -8.81 -0.99 5.47
CA ILE A 118 -9.63 -1.74 6.43
C ILE A 118 -8.77 -2.67 7.30
N MET A 119 -7.80 -3.35 6.70
CA MET A 119 -6.88 -4.23 7.44
C MET A 119 -5.97 -3.44 8.39
N LEU A 120 -5.56 -2.23 8.00
CA LEU A 120 -4.71 -1.34 8.81
C LEU A 120 -5.46 -0.65 9.95
N ILE A 121 -6.80 -0.55 9.92
CA ILE A 121 -7.60 0.15 10.96
C ILE A 121 -7.25 -0.34 12.38
N ARG A 122 -7.08 -1.65 12.58
CA ARG A 122 -6.77 -2.21 13.91
C ARG A 122 -5.41 -1.73 14.41
N LEU A 123 -4.42 -1.66 13.52
CA LEU A 123 -3.07 -1.22 13.84
C LEU A 123 -3.04 0.29 14.12
N VAL A 124 -3.72 1.09 13.29
CA VAL A 124 -3.89 2.54 13.49
C VAL A 124 -4.54 2.83 14.83
N LYS A 125 -5.59 2.11 15.22
CA LYS A 125 -6.25 2.26 16.53
C LYS A 125 -5.28 1.96 17.67
N LYS A 126 -4.47 0.90 17.55
CA LYS A 126 -3.45 0.54 18.54
C LYS A 126 -2.40 1.65 18.69
N GLU A 127 -1.82 2.13 17.59
CA GLU A 127 -0.85 3.24 17.61
C GLU A 127 -1.45 4.52 18.21
N LEU A 128 -2.67 4.89 17.82
CA LEU A 128 -3.33 6.11 18.32
C LEU A 128 -3.65 6.01 19.82
N SER A 129 -4.05 4.82 20.30
CA SER A 129 -4.30 4.59 21.72
C SER A 129 -3.01 4.64 22.56
N ALA A 130 -1.89 4.18 22.01
CA ALA A 130 -0.59 4.27 22.66
C ALA A 130 -0.09 5.72 22.73
N LEU A 131 -0.45 6.56 21.74
CA LEU A 131 -0.12 7.99 21.72
C LEU A 131 -0.93 8.82 22.72
N ARG A 132 -2.11 8.33 23.12
CA ARG A 132 -3.03 9.02 24.03
C ARG A 132 -2.77 8.71 25.51
N ARG A 133 -1.83 7.81 25.80
CA ARG A 133 -1.32 7.48 27.13
C ARG A 133 -0.01 8.21 27.37
#